data_AF-A0A1Y6C0S3-F1
#
_entry.id   AF-A0A1Y6C0S3-F1
#
_cell.length_a   1.000
_cell.length_b   1.000
_cell.length_c   1.000
_cell.angle_alpha   90.00
_cell.angle_beta   90.00
_cell.angle_gamma   90.00
#
_symmetry.space_group_name_H-M   'P 1'
#
loop_
_entity.id
_entity.type
_entity.pdbx_description
1 polymer ?
#
loop_
_entity_poly.entity_id
_entity_poly.type
_entity_poly.pdbx_seq_one_letter_code
_entity_poly.pdbx_strand_id
1 'polypeptide(L)'
;MDLQAPRVVLGMLILGPVWLWPVSATSLERSYYEPPAHFAAVEPDRVVKLQFNLSHQLIRQLPFYFSYTMRGFWDRSGRTKSNPFIDINHHPELQWIFSPRHIFSFEHASNGVDNEPSGPEQRANQSRSVNRFYWQSFWKVPGLSKLWFAPRVDAPIVTKNSTRIHDYIGYASSILEWREDGHVTGYLRYSRGAKGHQFIAQATLDPLGLLDSRHPGNTRLFVEYFNGYGDYLVDFDKKRDVMRVGLRLLQ
;
A
#
# COMPACT_ATOMS: atom_id res chain seq x y z
N MET A 1 17.81 -22.77 -47.67
CA MET A 1 18.67 -23.13 -46.54
C MET A 1 19.37 -21.87 -46.08
N ASP A 2 18.84 -21.23 -45.03
CA ASP A 2 19.57 -20.83 -43.83
C ASP A 2 18.61 -20.01 -42.95
N LEU A 3 18.04 -20.68 -41.95
CA LEU A 3 17.28 -20.06 -40.87
C LEU A 3 18.27 -19.74 -39.75
N GLN A 4 18.71 -18.49 -39.65
CA GLN A 4 19.34 -18.01 -38.43
C GLN A 4 18.26 -17.61 -37.42
N ALA A 5 18.22 -18.31 -36.29
CA ALA A 5 17.36 -18.00 -35.16
C ALA A 5 17.79 -16.69 -34.47
N PRO A 6 16.86 -15.80 -34.08
CA PRO A 6 17.21 -14.67 -33.24
C PRO A 6 17.47 -15.15 -31.80
N ARG A 7 18.65 -14.78 -31.29
CA ARG A 7 19.05 -14.94 -29.89
C ARG A 7 18.13 -14.12 -28.98
N VAL A 8 17.49 -14.76 -28.01
CA VAL A 8 16.81 -14.08 -26.90
C VAL A 8 17.86 -13.58 -25.92
N VAL A 9 18.12 -12.28 -25.93
CA VAL A 9 18.83 -11.58 -24.85
C VAL A 9 17.76 -11.15 -23.83
N LEU A 10 17.80 -11.74 -22.64
CA LEU A 10 16.89 -11.40 -21.54
C LEU A 10 17.35 -10.08 -20.90
N GLY A 11 16.99 -8.95 -21.53
CA GLY A 11 17.02 -7.63 -20.90
C GLY A 11 15.60 -7.29 -20.46
N MET A 12 15.33 -7.25 -19.16
CA MET A 12 14.02 -6.83 -18.65
C MET A 12 13.89 -5.31 -18.80
N LEU A 13 13.43 -4.91 -19.98
CA LEU A 13 13.01 -3.56 -20.32
C LEU A 13 11.84 -3.15 -19.42
N ILE A 14 11.99 -2.00 -18.78
CA ILE A 14 10.90 -1.18 -18.25
C ILE A 14 10.11 -0.71 -19.49
N LEU A 15 9.07 -1.46 -19.86
CA LEU A 15 8.20 -1.12 -20.98
C LEU A 15 7.15 -0.09 -20.54
N GLY A 16 7.40 1.16 -20.92
CA GLY A 16 6.38 2.05 -21.46
C GLY A 16 5.58 2.92 -20.49
N PRO A 17 5.07 4.08 -20.96
CA PRO A 17 4.43 5.08 -20.12
C PRO A 17 3.01 4.64 -19.79
N VAL A 18 2.66 4.59 -18.50
CA VAL A 18 1.25 4.52 -18.10
C VAL A 18 0.65 5.91 -18.33
N TRP A 19 0.02 6.08 -19.49
CA TRP A 19 -0.74 7.27 -19.83
C TRP A 19 -2.00 7.32 -18.96
N LEU A 20 -2.07 8.28 -18.03
CA LEU A 20 -3.32 8.67 -17.39
C LEU A 20 -3.83 9.93 -18.07
N TRP A 21 -4.92 9.80 -18.83
CA TRP A 21 -5.65 10.97 -19.35
C TRP A 21 -6.19 11.79 -18.18
N PRO A 22 -6.07 13.14 -18.21
CA PRO A 22 -6.74 13.99 -17.24
C PRO A 22 -8.24 14.00 -17.52
N VAL A 23 -9.03 13.30 -16.70
CA VAL A 23 -10.46 13.58 -16.60
C VAL A 23 -10.59 14.90 -15.86
N SER A 24 -10.98 15.93 -16.61
CA SER A 24 -11.32 17.27 -16.14
C SER A 24 -12.30 17.21 -14.96
N ALA A 25 -11.76 17.45 -13.77
CA ALA A 25 -12.50 17.84 -12.58
C ALA A 25 -11.62 18.86 -11.83
N THR A 26 -12.21 20.02 -11.54
CA THR A 26 -11.60 21.24 -10.99
C THR A 26 -10.87 21.04 -9.66
N SER A 27 -9.54 20.92 -9.77
CA SER A 27 -8.43 21.47 -8.94
C SER A 27 -8.45 21.64 -7.41
N LEU A 28 -9.40 21.16 -6.60
CA LEU A 28 -9.30 21.35 -5.13
C LEU A 28 -9.62 20.14 -4.24
N GLU A 29 -10.05 19.00 -4.78
CA GLU A 29 -10.63 17.92 -3.95
C GLU A 29 -9.80 16.63 -3.87
N ARG A 30 -8.60 16.58 -4.47
CA ARG A 30 -7.82 15.35 -4.65
C ARG A 30 -7.06 14.84 -3.41
N SER A 31 -7.05 15.57 -2.31
CA SER A 31 -5.99 15.43 -1.28
C SER A 31 -6.25 14.41 -0.17
N TYR A 32 -7.26 13.54 -0.24
CA TYR A 32 -7.68 12.71 0.90
C TYR A 32 -7.49 11.20 0.71
N TYR A 33 -6.88 10.80 -0.40
CA TYR A 33 -6.61 9.39 -0.68
C TYR A 33 -5.34 8.91 0.02
N GLU A 34 -5.26 7.60 0.36
CA GLU A 34 -3.95 6.95 0.40
C GLU A 34 -3.29 7.29 -0.94
N PRO A 35 -2.21 8.10 -0.96
CA PRO A 35 -1.64 8.54 -2.22
C PRO A 35 -1.33 7.30 -3.04
N PRO A 36 -1.58 7.28 -4.36
CA PRO A 36 -1.18 6.15 -5.15
C PRO A 36 0.34 6.02 -5.08
N ALA A 37 0.81 5.13 -4.22
CA ALA A 37 2.20 4.99 -3.88
C ALA A 37 2.69 3.75 -4.62
N HIS A 38 3.14 3.97 -5.85
CA HIS A 38 3.93 2.96 -6.54
C HIS A 38 5.32 3.02 -5.97
N PHE A 39 5.70 2.00 -5.21
CA PHE A 39 7.04 1.97 -4.66
C PHE A 39 7.65 0.60 -4.63
N ALA A 40 8.98 0.59 -4.76
CA ALA A 40 9.83 -0.57 -4.55
C ALA A 40 10.81 -0.23 -3.43
N ALA A 41 10.82 -1.04 -2.39
CA ALA A 41 11.66 -0.83 -1.21
C ALA A 41 12.42 -2.11 -0.87
N VAL A 42 13.67 -1.98 -0.45
CA VAL A 42 14.51 -3.13 -0.08
C VAL A 42 14.68 -3.18 1.44
N GLU A 43 14.42 -4.35 2.01
CA GLU A 43 14.65 -4.69 3.41
C GLU A 43 16.10 -5.17 3.62
N PRO A 44 16.69 -5.06 4.83
CA PRO A 44 18.05 -5.49 5.11
C PRO A 44 18.29 -6.99 4.85
N ASP A 45 17.25 -7.82 5.01
CA ASP A 45 17.26 -9.25 4.70
C ASP A 45 17.09 -9.55 3.20
N ARG A 46 17.08 -8.50 2.37
CA ARG A 46 16.88 -8.52 0.91
C ARG A 46 15.47 -8.95 0.50
N VAL A 47 14.44 -8.70 1.32
CA VAL A 47 13.06 -8.74 0.82
C VAL A 47 12.75 -7.43 0.09
N VAL A 48 12.09 -7.52 -1.07
CA VAL A 48 11.64 -6.35 -1.83
C VAL A 48 10.14 -6.17 -1.65
N LYS A 49 9.73 -5.04 -1.06
CA LYS A 49 8.32 -4.62 -0.98
C LYS A 49 7.95 -3.83 -2.22
N LEU A 50 6.97 -4.31 -2.95
CA LEU A 50 6.33 -3.65 -4.09
C LEU A 50 4.93 -3.22 -3.69
N GLN A 51 4.56 -1.97 -3.91
CA GLN A 51 3.19 -1.51 -3.70
C GLN A 51 2.63 -0.86 -4.96
N PHE A 52 1.37 -1.14 -5.27
CA PHE A 52 0.62 -0.52 -6.36
C PHE A 52 -0.76 -0.11 -5.86
N ASN A 53 -1.14 1.13 -6.10
CA ASN A 53 -2.42 1.68 -5.66
C ASN A 53 -3.13 2.29 -6.88
N LEU A 54 -4.42 1.99 -7.03
CA LEU A 54 -5.29 2.53 -8.08
C LEU A 54 -6.60 3.00 -7.47
N SER A 55 -7.18 4.07 -8.02
CA SER A 55 -8.47 4.59 -7.58
C SER A 55 -9.23 5.19 -8.75
N HIS A 56 -10.51 4.85 -8.84
CA HIS A 56 -11.36 5.24 -9.96
C HIS A 56 -12.77 5.60 -9.49
N GLN A 57 -13.30 6.73 -9.92
CA GLN A 57 -14.68 7.10 -9.66
C GLN A 57 -15.61 6.23 -10.51
N LEU A 58 -16.50 5.47 -9.86
CA LEU A 58 -17.38 4.53 -10.54
C LEU A 58 -18.49 5.23 -11.33
N ILE A 59 -19.03 6.30 -10.77
CA ILE A 59 -20.17 7.03 -11.32
C ILE A 59 -19.85 8.52 -11.27
N ARG A 60 -19.75 9.19 -12.42
CA ARG A 60 -19.27 10.57 -12.54
C ARG A 60 -20.00 11.59 -11.64
N GLN A 61 -21.27 11.35 -11.31
CA GLN A 61 -22.13 12.25 -10.53
C GLN A 61 -22.27 11.85 -9.06
N LEU A 62 -21.80 10.67 -8.68
CA LEU A 62 -21.89 10.19 -7.31
C LEU A 62 -20.49 10.04 -6.74
N PRO A 63 -20.29 10.31 -5.44
CA PRO A 63 -18.98 10.22 -4.83
C PRO A 63 -18.62 8.76 -4.47
N PHE A 64 -18.84 7.83 -5.41
CA PHE A 64 -18.49 6.42 -5.28
C PHE A 64 -17.22 6.10 -6.05
N TYR A 65 -16.30 5.43 -5.37
CA TYR A 65 -14.99 5.09 -5.89
C TYR A 65 -14.69 3.62 -5.69
N PHE A 66 -13.99 3.03 -6.64
CA PHE A 66 -13.31 1.76 -6.47
C PHE A 66 -11.83 2.03 -6.31
N SER A 67 -11.24 1.48 -5.26
CA SER A 67 -9.80 1.50 -5.04
C SER A 67 -9.26 0.10 -5.03
N TYR A 68 -8.00 -0.04 -5.40
CA TYR A 68 -7.29 -1.29 -5.32
C TYR A 68 -5.85 -1.04 -4.93
N THR A 69 -5.45 -1.63 -3.81
CA THR A 69 -4.07 -1.62 -3.33
C THR A 69 -3.51 -3.04 -3.38
N MET A 70 -2.36 -3.22 -4.03
CA MET A 70 -1.60 -4.46 -4.06
C MET A 70 -0.28 -4.26 -3.32
N ARG A 71 0.11 -5.21 -2.46
CA ARG A 71 1.42 -5.21 -1.79
C ARG A 71 2.09 -6.56 -2.01
N GLY A 72 3.18 -6.60 -2.76
CA GLY A 72 3.99 -7.80 -2.97
C GLY A 72 5.26 -7.78 -2.14
N PHE A 73 5.62 -8.90 -1.52
CA PHE A 73 6.86 -9.08 -0.79
C PHE A 73 7.69 -10.16 -1.47
N TRP A 74 8.77 -9.78 -2.12
CA TRP A 74 9.59 -10.66 -2.95
C TRP A 74 10.89 -11.06 -2.24
N ASP A 75 11.11 -12.35 -2.01
CA ASP A 75 12.35 -12.83 -1.40
C ASP A 75 13.50 -12.75 -2.42
N ARG A 76 14.43 -11.80 -2.23
CA ARG A 76 15.69 -11.69 -3.01
C ARG A 76 16.92 -12.08 -2.18
N SER A 77 16.73 -12.74 -1.04
CA SER A 77 17.82 -13.15 -0.16
C SER A 77 18.72 -14.22 -0.78
N GLY A 78 18.19 -15.00 -1.74
CA GLY A 78 18.87 -16.15 -2.32
C GLY A 78 18.84 -17.39 -1.43
N ARG A 79 18.10 -17.36 -0.30
CA ARG A 79 17.96 -18.49 0.63
C ARG A 79 16.96 -19.54 0.16
N THR A 80 16.00 -19.14 -0.66
CA THR A 80 14.97 -20.00 -1.25
C THR A 80 15.26 -20.28 -2.72
N LYS A 81 14.92 -21.48 -3.20
CA LYS A 81 15.05 -21.81 -4.62
C LYS A 81 14.18 -20.87 -5.46
N SER A 82 14.78 -20.29 -6.51
CA SER A 82 14.12 -19.42 -7.48
C SER A 82 13.57 -18.08 -6.96
N ASN A 83 13.84 -17.68 -5.71
CA ASN A 83 13.45 -16.37 -5.16
C ASN A 83 11.95 -16.07 -5.37
N PRO A 84 11.03 -16.81 -4.74
CA PRO A 84 9.59 -16.62 -4.92
C PRO A 84 9.08 -15.39 -4.15
N PHE A 85 7.83 -14.99 -4.44
CA PHE A 85 7.12 -14.08 -3.56
C PHE A 85 6.80 -14.76 -2.22
N ILE A 86 7.05 -14.06 -1.12
CA ILE A 86 6.68 -14.47 0.24
C ILE A 86 5.18 -14.30 0.43
N ASP A 87 4.66 -13.15 -0.01
CA ASP A 87 3.26 -12.78 0.15
C ASP A 87 2.86 -11.75 -0.91
N ILE A 88 1.62 -11.83 -1.42
CA ILE A 88 1.01 -10.81 -2.27
C ILE A 88 -0.34 -10.46 -1.66
N ASN A 89 -0.52 -9.24 -1.18
CA ASN A 89 -1.77 -8.81 -0.57
C ASN A 89 -2.61 -8.02 -1.58
N HIS A 90 -3.89 -8.34 -1.65
CA HIS A 90 -4.89 -7.74 -2.52
C HIS A 90 -5.93 -7.02 -1.66
N HIS A 91 -5.99 -5.69 -1.77
CA HIS A 91 -6.87 -4.83 -0.99
C HIS A 91 -7.82 -4.03 -1.90
N PRO A 92 -8.85 -4.66 -2.49
CA PRO A 92 -9.92 -3.93 -3.16
C PRO A 92 -10.84 -3.22 -2.15
N GLU A 93 -11.28 -2.01 -2.52
CA GLU A 93 -12.15 -1.17 -1.71
C GLU A 93 -13.27 -0.55 -2.54
N LEU A 94 -14.45 -0.47 -1.94
CA LEU A 94 -15.56 0.35 -2.42
C LEU A 94 -15.74 1.50 -1.45
N GLN A 95 -15.56 2.72 -1.91
CA GLN A 95 -15.53 3.91 -1.09
C GLN A 95 -16.67 4.85 -1.43
N TRP A 96 -17.23 5.47 -0.41
CA TRP A 96 -18.20 6.55 -0.48
C TRP A 96 -17.63 7.80 0.18
N ILE A 97 -17.35 8.83 -0.62
CA ILE A 97 -16.73 10.09 -0.21
C ILE A 97 -17.80 11.19 -0.16
N PHE A 98 -18.75 11.09 0.75
CA PHE A 98 -19.87 12.04 0.83
C PHE A 98 -19.47 13.45 1.30
N SER A 99 -18.23 13.63 1.76
CA SER A 99 -17.64 14.95 1.96
C SER A 99 -16.13 14.90 1.75
N PRO A 100 -15.46 16.04 1.46
CA PRO A 100 -14.01 16.06 1.29
C PRO A 100 -13.25 15.51 2.51
N ARG A 101 -13.83 15.55 3.72
CA ARG A 101 -13.15 15.15 4.96
C ARG A 101 -13.48 13.74 5.43
N HIS A 102 -14.48 13.07 4.85
CA HIS A 102 -15.00 11.83 5.40
C HIS A 102 -15.17 10.78 4.31
N ILE A 103 -14.60 9.61 4.57
CA ILE A 103 -14.68 8.43 3.72
C ILE A 103 -15.35 7.33 4.53
N PHE A 104 -16.40 6.73 3.97
CA PHE A 104 -16.94 5.45 4.43
C PHE A 104 -16.65 4.40 3.36
N SER A 105 -16.15 3.24 3.75
CA SER A 105 -15.76 2.24 2.76
C SER A 105 -15.93 0.81 3.25
N PHE A 106 -16.20 -0.08 2.31
CA PHE A 106 -15.98 -1.50 2.45
C PHE A 106 -14.60 -1.86 1.87
N GLU A 107 -13.78 -2.54 2.66
CA GLU A 107 -12.46 -3.05 2.29
C GLU A 107 -12.45 -4.58 2.44
N HIS A 108 -11.98 -5.27 1.41
CA HIS A 108 -11.52 -6.65 1.51
C HIS A 108 -10.00 -6.66 1.43
N ALA A 109 -9.33 -7.37 2.34
CA ALA A 109 -7.91 -7.63 2.26
C ALA A 109 -7.68 -9.14 2.29
N SER A 110 -6.89 -9.67 1.35
CA SER A 110 -6.51 -11.08 1.30
C SER A 110 -5.10 -11.27 0.77
N ASN A 111 -4.50 -12.43 1.04
CA ASN A 111 -3.26 -12.82 0.40
C ASN A 111 -3.49 -13.76 -0.80
N GLY A 112 -2.66 -13.58 -1.82
CA GLY A 112 -2.43 -14.54 -2.89
C GLY A 112 -1.56 -15.67 -2.38
N VAL A 113 -2.01 -16.91 -2.55
CA VAL A 113 -1.24 -18.11 -2.23
C VAL A 113 -0.55 -18.55 -3.52
N ASP A 114 0.68 -18.06 -3.74
CA ASP A 114 1.45 -18.35 -4.96
C ASP A 114 2.30 -19.62 -4.88
N ASN A 115 2.57 -20.13 -3.68
CA ASN A 115 3.25 -21.41 -3.54
C ASN A 115 2.29 -22.51 -3.98
N GLU A 116 2.68 -23.44 -4.86
CA GLU A 116 1.95 -24.68 -5.15
C GLU A 116 1.83 -25.49 -3.84
N PRO A 117 0.72 -25.43 -3.10
CA PRO A 117 0.64 -26.14 -1.84
C PRO A 117 0.38 -27.58 -2.21
N SER A 118 1.05 -28.51 -1.54
CA SER A 118 0.95 -29.94 -1.79
C SER A 118 -0.41 -30.52 -1.35
N GLY A 119 -1.47 -29.72 -1.38
CA GLY A 119 -2.84 -30.10 -1.06
C GLY A 119 -3.74 -28.93 -0.60
N PRO A 120 -5.07 -29.14 -0.56
CA PRO A 120 -6.05 -28.16 -0.08
C PRO A 120 -5.84 -27.72 1.38
N GLU A 121 -5.31 -28.60 2.23
CA GLU A 121 -5.09 -28.30 3.66
C GLU A 121 -3.96 -27.28 3.89
N GLN A 122 -2.89 -27.36 3.10
CA GLN A 122 -1.81 -26.39 3.14
C GLN A 122 -2.24 -25.03 2.57
N ARG A 123 -3.10 -25.01 1.53
CA ARG A 123 -3.79 -23.79 1.03
C ARG A 123 -4.60 -23.13 2.13
N ALA A 124 -5.43 -23.92 2.83
CA ALA A 124 -6.28 -23.42 3.91
C ALA A 124 -5.45 -22.83 5.07
N ASN A 125 -4.29 -23.42 5.38
CA ASN A 125 -3.41 -22.94 6.45
C ASN A 125 -2.64 -21.66 6.08
N GLN A 126 -2.46 -21.35 4.80
CA GLN A 126 -1.74 -20.15 4.35
C GLN A 126 -2.68 -19.00 3.93
N SER A 127 -3.95 -19.29 3.62
CA SER A 127 -4.93 -18.27 3.26
C SER A 127 -5.31 -17.38 4.45
N ARG A 128 -5.30 -16.08 4.23
CA ARG A 128 -5.63 -15.03 5.18
C ARG A 128 -6.50 -14.02 4.47
N SER A 129 -7.59 -13.63 5.13
CA SER A 129 -8.44 -12.57 4.64
C SER A 129 -9.20 -11.88 5.77
N VAL A 130 -9.53 -10.62 5.53
CA VAL A 130 -10.38 -9.81 6.39
C VAL A 130 -11.27 -8.94 5.53
N ASN A 131 -12.54 -8.89 5.89
CA ASN A 131 -13.51 -7.94 5.34
C ASN A 131 -13.83 -6.94 6.43
N ARG A 132 -13.92 -5.65 6.10
CA ARG A 132 -14.31 -4.63 7.06
C ARG A 132 -15.02 -3.46 6.40
N PHE A 133 -15.92 -2.85 7.14
CA PHE A 133 -16.26 -1.46 6.90
C PHE A 133 -15.28 -0.58 7.65
N TYR A 134 -14.96 0.59 7.10
CA TYR A 134 -14.22 1.59 7.84
C TYR A 134 -14.78 2.99 7.61
N TRP A 135 -14.60 3.83 8.63
CA TRP A 135 -14.83 5.27 8.55
C TRP A 135 -13.50 5.97 8.80
N GLN A 136 -13.10 6.85 7.89
CA GLN A 136 -11.90 7.67 8.03
C GLN A 136 -12.25 9.14 7.88
N SER A 137 -11.72 9.95 8.79
CA SER A 137 -11.89 11.41 8.75
C SER A 137 -10.55 12.10 8.61
N PHE A 138 -10.52 13.32 8.06
CA PHE A 138 -9.28 14.07 7.88
C PHE A 138 -9.40 15.50 8.38
N TRP A 139 -8.46 15.90 9.24
CA TRP A 139 -8.47 17.18 9.94
C TRP A 139 -7.10 17.85 9.85
N LYS A 140 -7.06 19.13 9.46
CA LYS A 140 -5.82 19.91 9.62
C LYS A 140 -5.54 20.11 11.11
N VAL A 141 -4.30 19.92 11.51
CA VAL A 141 -3.90 20.17 12.90
C VAL A 141 -3.80 21.69 13.12
N PRO A 142 -4.50 22.26 14.13
CA PRO A 142 -4.45 23.69 14.41
C PRO A 142 -3.01 24.16 14.65
N GLY A 143 -2.62 25.27 14.01
CA GLY A 143 -1.27 25.83 14.11
C GLY A 143 -0.20 25.13 13.26
N LEU A 144 -0.51 24.00 12.61
CA LEU A 144 0.43 23.23 11.78
C LEU A 144 -0.16 23.05 10.38
N SER A 145 0.07 24.03 9.49
CA SER A 145 -0.60 24.14 8.18
C SER A 145 -0.40 22.94 7.24
N LYS A 146 0.72 22.23 7.39
CA LYS A 146 1.10 21.06 6.59
C LYS A 146 0.70 19.73 7.24
N LEU A 147 0.30 19.73 8.51
CA LEU A 147 0.03 18.50 9.25
C LEU A 147 -1.47 18.20 9.26
N TRP A 148 -1.79 16.96 8.94
CA TRP A 148 -3.14 16.43 8.97
C TRP A 148 -3.23 15.25 9.95
N PHE A 149 -4.32 15.20 10.71
CA PHE A 149 -4.69 14.06 11.54
C PHE A 149 -5.87 13.34 10.89
N ALA A 150 -5.69 12.06 10.63
CA ALA A 150 -6.66 11.21 9.96
C ALA A 150 -7.01 9.96 10.79
N PRO A 151 -7.93 10.06 11.75
CA PRO A 151 -8.40 8.90 12.50
C PRO A 151 -9.24 7.99 11.59
N ARG A 152 -9.05 6.68 11.75
CA ARG A 152 -9.81 5.62 11.10
C ARG A 152 -10.35 4.65 12.14
N VAL A 153 -11.61 4.26 11.98
CA VAL A 153 -12.27 3.23 12.78
C VAL A 153 -12.75 2.12 11.84
N ASP A 154 -12.48 0.88 12.21
CA ASP A 154 -12.76 -0.33 11.45
C ASP A 154 -13.84 -1.17 12.15
N ALA A 155 -14.86 -1.55 11.40
CA ALA A 155 -15.92 -2.48 11.80
C ALA A 155 -15.77 -3.77 10.96
N PRO A 156 -15.06 -4.80 11.48
CA PRO A 156 -14.81 -5.99 10.71
C PRO A 156 -16.01 -6.91 10.59
N ILE A 157 -16.10 -7.57 9.43
CA ILE A 157 -17.08 -8.60 9.13
C ILE A 157 -16.44 -9.93 9.46
N VAL A 158 -16.79 -10.46 10.63
CA VAL A 158 -16.12 -11.62 11.22
C VAL A 158 -16.44 -12.89 10.44
N THR A 159 -15.45 -13.40 9.73
CA THR A 159 -15.31 -14.78 9.25
C THR A 159 -14.32 -15.56 10.13
N LYS A 160 -14.37 -16.90 10.11
CA LYS A 160 -13.49 -17.79 10.90
C LYS A 160 -11.99 -17.46 10.77
N ASN A 161 -11.54 -17.02 9.60
CA ASN A 161 -10.14 -16.64 9.34
C ASN A 161 -9.81 -15.20 9.73
N SER A 162 -10.80 -14.29 9.69
CA SER A 162 -10.60 -12.87 10.02
C SER A 162 -10.55 -12.56 11.52
N THR A 163 -11.12 -13.42 12.37
CA THR A 163 -11.30 -13.13 13.81
C THR A 163 -9.99 -12.82 14.52
N ARG A 164 -8.88 -13.45 14.10
CA ARG A 164 -7.58 -13.31 14.76
C ARG A 164 -6.81 -12.06 14.33
N ILE A 165 -7.04 -11.50 13.15
CA ILE A 165 -6.22 -10.41 12.61
C ILE A 165 -6.40 -9.14 13.47
N HIS A 166 -7.63 -8.85 13.88
CA HIS A 166 -7.96 -7.67 14.71
C HIS A 166 -7.35 -7.71 16.11
N ASP A 167 -7.06 -8.91 16.64
CA ASP A 167 -6.34 -9.02 17.91
C ASP A 167 -4.97 -8.31 17.83
N TYR A 168 -4.35 -8.24 16.65
CA TYR A 168 -3.01 -7.66 16.49
C TYR A 168 -3.02 -6.23 15.98
N ILE A 169 -3.85 -5.92 14.98
CA ILE A 169 -3.89 -4.58 14.36
C ILE A 169 -4.97 -3.66 14.95
N GLY A 170 -5.92 -4.18 15.72
CA GLY A 170 -6.99 -3.42 16.35
C GLY A 170 -8.17 -3.07 15.44
N TYR A 171 -9.03 -2.20 15.99
CA TYR A 171 -10.27 -1.71 15.38
C TYR A 171 -10.23 -0.20 15.08
N ALA A 172 -9.11 0.44 15.37
CA ALA A 172 -8.93 1.86 15.11
C ALA A 172 -7.46 2.15 14.85
N SER A 173 -7.20 3.12 13.97
CA SER A 173 -5.87 3.63 13.71
C SER A 173 -5.85 5.14 13.66
N SER A 174 -4.71 5.70 14.06
CA SER A 174 -4.41 7.12 13.99
C SER A 174 -3.37 7.33 12.91
N ILE A 175 -3.64 8.21 11.96
CA ILE A 175 -2.71 8.57 10.90
C ILE A 175 -2.37 10.05 11.04
N LEU A 176 -1.08 10.38 11.02
CA LEU A 176 -0.59 11.75 10.89
C LEU A 176 0.08 11.87 9.53
N GLU A 177 -0.29 12.88 8.74
CA GLU A 177 0.25 13.08 7.40
C GLU A 177 0.84 14.47 7.26
N TRP A 178 2.08 14.54 6.76
CA TRP A 178 2.67 15.78 6.28
C TRP A 178 2.33 15.93 4.80
N ARG A 179 1.69 17.05 4.48
CA ARG A 179 1.30 17.40 3.12
C ARG A 179 1.99 18.68 2.68
N GLU A 180 2.69 18.62 1.55
CA GLU A 180 3.33 19.76 0.89
C GLU A 180 2.84 19.83 -0.55
N ASP A 181 2.42 21.03 -0.97
CA ASP A 181 1.89 21.29 -2.32
C ASP A 181 0.79 20.32 -2.78
N GLY A 182 -0.02 19.85 -1.83
CA GLY A 182 -1.11 18.91 -2.09
C GLY A 182 -0.71 17.43 -2.08
N HIS A 183 0.57 17.11 -1.90
CA HIS A 183 1.09 15.75 -1.87
C HIS A 183 1.47 15.30 -0.47
N VAL A 184 1.24 14.02 -0.13
CA VAL A 184 1.70 13.42 1.14
C VAL A 184 3.20 13.12 1.03
N THR A 185 4.01 13.92 1.71
CA THR A 185 5.47 13.76 1.77
C THR A 185 5.91 12.83 2.89
N GLY A 186 5.10 12.64 3.92
CA GLY A 186 5.35 11.64 4.95
C GLY A 186 4.11 11.32 5.77
N TYR A 187 4.11 10.17 6.45
CA TYR A 187 3.05 9.82 7.37
C TYR A 187 3.54 8.95 8.52
N LEU A 188 2.83 9.03 9.65
CA LEU A 188 2.86 8.07 10.73
C LEU A 188 1.50 7.39 10.82
N ARG A 189 1.48 6.07 10.96
CA ARG A 189 0.27 5.31 11.27
C ARG A 189 0.51 4.49 12.54
N TYR A 190 -0.44 4.54 13.46
CA TYR A 190 -0.43 3.71 14.66
C TYR A 190 -1.78 3.05 14.88
N SER A 191 -1.77 1.79 15.27
CA SER A 191 -2.96 1.07 15.73
C SER A 191 -2.61 0.08 16.85
N ARG A 192 -3.60 -0.22 17.70
CA ARG A 192 -3.44 -1.11 18.85
C ARG A 192 -4.54 -2.17 18.87
N GLY A 193 -4.15 -3.44 18.80
CA GLY A 193 -5.00 -4.58 19.10
C GLY A 193 -4.82 -5.09 20.53
N ALA A 194 -5.62 -6.08 20.91
CA ALA A 194 -5.56 -6.72 22.22
C ALA A 194 -4.23 -7.47 22.47
N LYS A 195 -3.60 -8.01 21.41
CA LYS A 195 -2.38 -8.83 21.43
C LYS A 195 -1.16 -8.14 20.82
N GLY A 196 -1.32 -6.95 20.25
CA GLY A 196 -0.22 -6.30 19.53
C GLY A 196 -0.52 -4.86 19.11
N HIS A 197 0.42 -4.27 18.38
CA HIS A 197 0.29 -2.96 17.75
C HIS A 197 0.86 -3.01 16.34
N GLN A 198 0.51 -2.00 15.53
CA GLN A 198 1.16 -1.72 14.26
C GLN A 198 1.60 -0.26 14.25
N PHE A 199 2.85 -0.02 13.90
CA PHE A 199 3.41 1.30 13.70
C PHE A 199 4.11 1.36 12.35
N ILE A 200 3.80 2.39 11.57
CA ILE A 200 4.44 2.65 10.28
C ILE A 200 4.83 4.12 10.26
N ALA A 201 6.09 4.40 9.95
CA ALA A 201 6.58 5.75 9.67
C ALA A 201 7.13 5.79 8.26
N GLN A 202 6.70 6.73 7.44
CA GLN A 202 7.22 6.90 6.09
C GLN A 202 7.58 8.37 5.85
N ALA A 203 8.72 8.61 5.22
CA ALA A 203 9.15 9.94 4.79
C ALA A 203 9.74 9.88 3.39
N THR A 204 9.31 10.81 2.55
CA THR A 204 9.87 11.05 1.22
C THR A 204 11.07 11.97 1.38
N LEU A 205 12.20 11.58 0.78
CA LEU A 205 13.43 12.35 0.81
C LEU A 205 13.66 12.97 -0.57
N ASP A 206 13.95 14.27 -0.59
CA ASP A 206 14.49 14.98 -1.75
C ASP A 206 15.85 15.62 -1.41
N PRO A 207 16.87 14.81 -1.07
CA PRO A 207 18.07 15.30 -0.41
C PRO A 207 18.97 16.15 -1.30
N LEU A 208 18.73 16.22 -2.61
CA LEU A 208 19.67 16.83 -3.56
C LEU A 208 19.03 17.79 -4.57
N GLY A 209 17.71 17.97 -4.59
CA GLY A 209 17.04 18.75 -5.65
C GLY A 209 17.31 18.24 -7.07
N LEU A 210 17.94 17.06 -7.21
CA LEU A 210 18.23 16.38 -8.48
C LEU A 210 16.96 15.93 -9.21
N LEU A 211 15.82 16.08 -8.54
CA LEU A 211 14.50 15.74 -9.02
C LEU A 211 13.72 17.02 -9.37
N ASP A 212 14.43 17.98 -9.97
CA ASP A 212 13.89 19.14 -10.68
C ASP A 212 12.77 18.66 -11.62
N SER A 213 11.67 19.41 -11.62
CA SER A 213 10.52 19.44 -12.56
C SER A 213 10.83 19.25 -14.05
N ARG A 214 12.11 19.16 -14.45
CA ARG A 214 12.60 18.90 -15.81
C ARG A 214 12.88 17.42 -16.10
N HIS A 215 12.85 16.53 -15.11
CA HIS A 215 13.00 15.09 -15.35
C HIS A 215 11.63 14.40 -15.52
N PRO A 216 11.39 13.71 -16.65
CA PRO A 216 10.17 12.93 -16.85
C PRO A 216 10.17 11.74 -15.90
N GLY A 217 9.43 11.80 -14.78
CA GLY A 217 9.26 10.62 -13.94
C GLY A 217 8.69 10.81 -12.53
N ASN A 218 8.60 12.03 -11.97
CA ASN A 218 8.11 12.32 -10.61
C ASN A 218 8.54 11.29 -9.52
N THR A 219 9.72 10.68 -9.69
CA THR A 219 10.20 9.58 -8.85
C THR A 219 11.01 10.16 -7.72
N ARG A 220 10.72 9.77 -6.47
CA ARG A 220 11.41 10.28 -5.28
C ARG A 220 11.89 9.15 -4.39
N LEU A 221 12.97 9.39 -3.65
CA LEU A 221 13.44 8.47 -2.63
C LEU A 221 12.49 8.52 -1.45
N PHE A 222 12.32 7.40 -0.76
CA PHE A 222 11.60 7.36 0.50
C PHE A 222 12.21 6.34 1.44
N VAL A 223 11.94 6.56 2.72
CA VAL A 223 12.27 5.65 3.81
C VAL A 223 10.97 5.28 4.50
N GLU A 224 10.80 3.99 4.81
CA GLU A 224 9.72 3.47 5.62
C GLU A 224 10.31 2.69 6.80
N TYR A 225 9.74 2.86 7.98
CA TYR A 225 10.01 2.08 9.16
C TYR A 225 8.72 1.43 9.63
N PHE A 226 8.75 0.11 9.80
CA PHE A 226 7.64 -0.70 10.27
C PHE A 226 8.02 -1.34 11.60
N ASN A 227 7.14 -1.24 12.60
CA ASN A 227 7.29 -1.93 13.87
C ASN A 227 5.95 -2.47 14.36
N GLY A 228 5.88 -3.77 14.65
CA GLY A 228 4.67 -4.39 15.18
C GLY A 228 4.20 -5.58 14.35
N TYR A 229 2.89 -5.73 14.20
CA TYR A 229 2.23 -6.90 13.61
C TYR A 229 1.47 -6.55 12.32
N GLY A 230 1.18 -7.56 11.50
CA GLY A 230 0.39 -7.37 10.27
C GLY A 230 1.14 -6.68 9.13
N ASP A 231 2.47 -6.80 9.08
CA ASP A 231 3.27 -6.30 7.95
C ASP A 231 2.96 -7.09 6.67
N TYR A 232 3.05 -8.43 6.78
CA TYR A 232 2.57 -9.35 5.75
C TYR A 232 1.29 -9.98 6.28
N LEU A 233 0.32 -10.19 5.41
CA LEU A 233 -0.95 -10.75 5.83
C LEU A 233 -0.82 -12.24 6.18
N VAL A 234 -0.01 -13.00 5.42
CA VAL A 234 0.24 -14.44 5.65
C VAL A 234 0.75 -14.72 7.08
N ASP A 235 1.57 -13.80 7.59
CA ASP A 235 2.27 -13.85 8.88
C ASP A 235 1.81 -12.71 9.81
N PHE A 236 0.51 -12.39 9.80
CA PHE A 236 -0.02 -11.25 10.55
C PHE A 236 0.24 -11.31 12.06
N ASP A 237 0.40 -12.51 12.62
CA ASP A 237 0.63 -12.77 14.04
C ASP A 237 2.12 -12.81 14.42
N LYS A 238 3.03 -12.52 13.48
CA LYS A 238 4.46 -12.35 13.75
C LYS A 238 4.83 -10.88 13.88
N LYS A 239 5.57 -10.55 14.94
CA LYS A 239 6.12 -9.20 15.13
C LYS A 239 7.31 -8.99 14.21
N ARG A 240 7.35 -7.84 13.55
CA ARG A 240 8.48 -7.38 12.73
C ARG A 240 8.96 -6.00 13.15
N ASP A 241 10.22 -5.75 12.83
CA ASP A 241 10.92 -4.49 13.02
C ASP A 241 11.82 -4.30 11.79
N VAL A 242 11.38 -3.45 10.86
CA VAL A 242 11.92 -3.40 9.50
C VAL A 242 12.08 -1.97 9.05
N MET A 243 13.25 -1.64 8.51
CA MET A 243 13.51 -0.40 7.81
C MET A 243 13.59 -0.69 6.31
N ARG A 244 12.93 0.12 5.49
CA ARG A 244 12.89 -0.01 4.04
C ARG A 244 13.35 1.29 3.41
N VAL A 245 14.16 1.19 2.38
CA VAL A 245 14.56 2.34 1.54
C VAL A 245 14.19 2.01 0.11
N GLY A 246 13.62 2.97 -0.58
CA GLY A 246 13.07 2.73 -1.90
C GLY A 246 12.82 3.96 -2.74
N LEU A 247 12.26 3.70 -3.91
CA LEU A 247 11.77 4.72 -4.84
C LEU A 247 10.25 4.70 -4.83
N ARG A 248 9.63 5.88 -4.82
CA ARG A 248 8.18 6.07 -4.98
C ARG A 248 7.88 7.02 -6.12
N LEU A 249 6.75 6.83 -6.79
CA LEU A 249 6.20 7.85 -7.68
C LEU A 249 5.36 8.84 -6.86
N LEU A 250 5.65 10.13 -7.01
CA LEU A 250 4.73 11.20 -6.66
C LEU A 250 3.77 11.40 -7.83
N GLN A 251 2.56 11.86 -7.54
CA GLN A 251 1.51 12.13 -8.53
C GLN A 251 1.10 13.57 -8.46
#